data_AF-M1XPY0-F1
#
_entry.id   AF-M1XPY0-F1
#
_cell.length_a   1.000
_cell.length_b   1.000
_cell.length_c   1.000
_cell.angle_alpha   90.00
_cell.angle_beta   90.00
_cell.angle_gamma   90.00
#
_symmetry.space_group_name_H-M   'P 1'
#
loop_
_entity.id
_entity.type
_entity.pdbx_description
1 polymer ?
#
loop_
_entity_poly.entity_id
_entity_poly.type
_entity_poly.pdbx_seq_one_letter_code
_entity_poly.pdbx_strand_id
1 'polypeptide(L)'
;MIRVVLAVALAAAIFGLVMPSVEHADRERSAALATEELERLRDAAERLAAENDPVAPGRDPAATTVALEPPEPTFAEPGRLRIADDSLRWESSVGRNVTIDVAVPVRIDDPAILTDRARVRLALVRTDGAAVVRLRVGRERVYIRTRGQTPRVRPTAVIGGGLSL
;
A
#
# COMPACT_ATOMS: atom_id res chain seq x y z
N MET A 1 -47.25 -10.54 -17.65
CA MET A 1 -45.82 -10.52 -18.03
C MET A 1 -45.31 -9.12 -18.38
N ILE A 2 -45.99 -8.33 -19.22
CA ILE A 2 -45.54 -6.98 -19.62
C ILE A 2 -45.25 -6.04 -18.42
N ARG A 3 -46.07 -6.06 -17.37
CA ARG A 3 -45.87 -5.23 -16.17
C ARG A 3 -44.59 -5.59 -15.40
N VAL A 4 -44.23 -6.87 -15.38
CA VAL A 4 -43.00 -7.36 -14.71
C VAL A 4 -41.78 -6.97 -15.54
N VAL A 5 -41.83 -7.14 -16.86
CA VAL A 5 -40.74 -6.72 -17.76
C VAL A 5 -40.51 -5.22 -17.69
N LEU A 6 -41.59 -4.43 -17.68
CA LEU A 6 -41.50 -2.97 -17.55
C LEU A 6 -40.88 -2.57 -16.20
N ALA A 7 -41.28 -3.22 -15.09
CA ALA A 7 -40.73 -2.95 -13.77
C ALA A 7 -39.23 -3.28 -13.70
N VAL A 8 -38.80 -4.41 -14.27
CA VAL A 8 -37.38 -4.80 -14.34
C VAL A 8 -36.58 -3.84 -15.21
N ALA A 9 -37.12 -3.45 -16.37
CA ALA A 9 -36.46 -2.49 -17.27
C ALA A 9 -36.32 -1.11 -16.62
N LEU A 10 -37.38 -0.64 -15.93
CA LEU A 10 -37.36 0.62 -15.22
C LEU A 10 -36.37 0.59 -14.05
N ALA A 11 -36.34 -0.49 -13.27
CA ALA A 11 -35.37 -0.66 -12.19
C ALA A 11 -33.94 -0.62 -12.74
N ALA A 12 -33.64 -1.37 -13.80
CA ALA A 12 -32.33 -1.36 -14.43
C ALA A 12 -31.92 0.04 -14.94
N ALA A 13 -32.86 0.78 -15.55
CA ALA A 13 -32.61 2.14 -16.01
C ALA A 13 -32.29 3.10 -14.84
N ILE A 14 -33.03 2.99 -13.73
CA ILE A 14 -32.76 3.79 -12.52
C ILE A 14 -31.40 3.42 -11.91
N PHE A 15 -31.09 2.13 -11.80
CA PHE A 15 -29.79 1.68 -11.28
C PHE A 15 -28.62 2.17 -12.15
N GLY A 16 -28.77 2.16 -13.47
CA GLY A 16 -27.75 2.68 -14.39
C GLY A 16 -27.46 4.17 -14.19
N LEU A 17 -28.44 4.96 -13.77
CA LEU A 17 -28.28 6.40 -13.51
C LEU A 17 -27.66 6.69 -12.13
N VAL A 18 -27.95 5.86 -11.13
CA VAL A 18 -27.51 6.10 -9.74
C VAL A 18 -26.11 5.55 -9.47
N MET A 19 -25.69 4.47 -10.15
CA MET A 19 -24.39 3.82 -9.91
C MET A 19 -23.21 4.80 -9.96
N PRO A 20 -23.04 5.66 -10.99
CA PRO A 20 -21.87 6.53 -11.08
C PRO A 20 -21.68 7.46 -9.89
N SER A 21 -22.78 7.94 -9.29
CA SER A 21 -22.74 8.79 -8.09
C SER A 21 -22.31 8.02 -6.85
N VAL A 22 -22.82 6.79 -6.68
CA VAL A 22 -22.43 5.93 -5.56
C VAL A 22 -20.96 5.53 -5.67
N GLU A 23 -20.50 5.21 -6.88
CA GLU A 23 -19.10 4.89 -7.13
C GLU A 23 -18.19 6.09 -6.85
N HIS A 24 -18.62 7.31 -7.21
CA HIS A 24 -17.86 8.52 -6.91
C HIS A 24 -17.73 8.78 -5.41
N ALA A 25 -18.83 8.67 -4.66
CA ALA A 25 -18.82 8.82 -3.21
C ALA A 25 -17.95 7.75 -2.52
N ASP A 26 -17.98 6.50 -3.01
CA ASP A 26 -17.15 5.41 -2.50
C ASP A 26 -15.65 5.68 -2.74
N ARG A 27 -15.29 6.23 -3.91
CA ARG A 27 -13.90 6.64 -4.21
C ARG A 27 -13.42 7.78 -3.32
N GLU A 28 -14.24 8.81 -3.11
CA GLU A 28 -13.89 9.93 -2.24
C GLU A 28 -13.71 9.48 -0.78
N ARG A 29 -14.63 8.64 -0.29
CA ARG A 29 -14.52 8.02 1.03
C ARG A 29 -13.24 7.20 1.16
N SER A 30 -12.93 6.37 0.16
CA SER A 30 -11.70 5.55 0.17
C SER A 30 -10.45 6.43 0.17
N ALA A 31 -10.42 7.52 -0.59
CA ALA A 31 -9.28 8.45 -0.58
C ALA A 31 -9.12 9.16 0.77
N ALA A 32 -10.22 9.56 1.42
CA ALA A 32 -10.20 10.16 2.75
C ALA A 32 -9.65 9.18 3.80
N LEU A 33 -10.18 7.96 3.83
CA LEU A 33 -9.71 6.91 4.75
C LEU A 33 -8.24 6.56 4.53
N ALA A 34 -7.80 6.43 3.27
CA ALA A 34 -6.39 6.22 2.95
C ALA A 34 -5.51 7.37 3.44
N THR A 35 -5.99 8.61 3.35
CA THR A 35 -5.26 9.78 3.85
C THR A 35 -5.10 9.72 5.36
N GLU A 36 -6.17 9.39 6.10
CA GLU A 36 -6.13 9.22 7.56
C GLU A 36 -5.13 8.12 7.99
N GLU A 37 -5.08 6.99 7.27
CA GLU A 37 -4.10 5.92 7.54
C GLU A 37 -2.66 6.38 7.33
N LEU A 38 -2.41 7.14 6.25
CA LEU A 38 -1.08 7.69 5.96
C LEU A 38 -0.65 8.75 6.97
N GLU A 39 -1.56 9.61 7.42
CA GLU A 39 -1.31 10.58 8.48
C GLU A 39 -0.99 9.88 9.81
N ARG A 40 -1.73 8.82 10.15
CA ARG A 40 -1.47 8.03 11.37
C ARG A 40 -0.07 7.42 11.35
N LEU A 41 0.38 6.95 10.18
CA LEU A 41 1.73 6.41 10.00
C LEU A 41 2.81 7.50 10.14
N ARG A 42 2.59 8.67 9.51
CA ARG A 42 3.48 9.84 9.63
C ARG A 42 3.62 10.26 11.09
N ASP A 43 2.50 10.44 11.78
CA ASP A 43 2.48 10.89 13.17
C ASP A 43 3.17 9.88 14.10
N ALA A 44 3.04 8.58 13.82
CA ALA A 44 3.76 7.54 14.56
C ALA A 44 5.28 7.59 14.32
N ALA A 45 5.72 7.87 13.09
CA ALA A 45 7.14 8.03 12.77
C ALA A 45 7.73 9.29 13.41
N GLU A 46 7.01 10.41 13.36
CA GLU A 46 7.42 11.68 13.98
C GLU A 46 7.47 11.56 15.50
N ARG A 47 6.47 10.94 16.12
CA ARG A 47 6.48 10.67 17.56
C ARG A 47 7.66 9.79 17.96
N LEU A 48 7.92 8.72 17.20
CA LEU A 48 9.05 7.84 17.46
C LEU A 48 10.37 8.61 17.43
N ALA A 49 10.54 9.53 16.47
CA ALA A 49 11.74 10.36 16.33
C ALA A 49 11.85 11.47 17.40
N ALA A 50 10.72 12.02 17.85
CA ALA A 50 10.71 13.08 18.86
C ALA A 50 10.97 12.56 20.28
N GLU A 51 10.52 11.34 20.58
CA GLU A 51 10.56 10.77 21.93
C GLU A 51 11.77 9.86 22.19
N ASN A 52 12.55 9.49 21.17
CA ASN A 52 13.61 8.50 21.29
C ASN A 52 14.90 8.92 20.60
N ASP A 53 16.03 8.47 21.15
CA ASP A 53 17.35 8.68 20.54
C ASP A 53 17.66 7.62 19.48
N PRO A 54 18.12 8.02 18.28
CA PRO A 54 18.47 7.07 17.22
C PRO A 54 19.76 6.32 17.57
N VAL A 55 19.70 4.99 17.51
CA VAL A 55 20.85 4.11 17.79
C VAL A 55 21.55 3.65 16.51
N ALA A 56 22.83 3.28 16.62
CA ALA A 56 23.57 2.70 15.51
C ALA A 56 22.94 1.38 15.02
N PRO A 57 23.09 1.03 13.72
CA PRO A 57 22.58 -0.22 13.19
C PRO A 57 23.16 -1.44 13.93
N GLY A 58 22.34 -2.47 14.15
CA GLY A 58 22.75 -3.69 14.87
C GLY A 58 22.62 -3.61 16.39
N ARG A 59 22.27 -2.46 16.95
CA ARG A 59 21.74 -2.35 18.32
C ARG A 59 20.22 -2.44 18.32
N ASP A 60 19.63 -2.68 19.49
CA ASP A 60 18.17 -2.71 19.64
C ASP A 60 17.61 -1.28 19.56
N PRO A 61 16.89 -0.92 18.48
CA PRO A 61 16.37 0.42 18.29
C PRO A 61 15.02 0.60 18.98
N ALA A 62 14.70 1.86 19.34
CA ALA A 62 13.34 2.22 19.65
C ALA A 62 12.44 1.87 18.46
N ALA A 63 11.40 1.08 18.72
CA ALA A 63 10.55 0.55 17.68
C ALA A 63 9.09 0.53 18.11
N THR A 64 8.19 0.78 17.15
CA THR A 64 6.75 0.69 17.34
C THR A 64 6.13 -0.09 16.19
N THR A 65 4.96 -0.69 16.43
CA THR A 65 4.21 -1.41 15.40
C THR A 65 2.88 -0.70 15.18
N VAL A 66 2.62 -0.33 13.94
CA VAL A 66 1.40 0.33 13.49
C VAL A 66 0.62 -0.65 12.61
N ALA A 67 -0.68 -0.80 12.87
CA ALA A 67 -1.57 -1.49 11.95
C ALA A 67 -2.03 -0.50 10.88
N LEU A 68 -1.85 -0.87 9.62
CA LEU A 68 -2.39 -0.15 8.47
C LEU A 68 -3.57 -0.94 7.92
N GLU A 69 -4.66 -0.23 7.66
CA GLU A 69 -5.89 -0.79 7.12
C GLU A 69 -6.22 -0.09 5.81
N PRO A 70 -5.68 -0.58 4.67
CA PRO A 70 -6.06 -0.04 3.36
C PRO A 70 -7.59 -0.11 3.21
N PRO A 71 -8.23 0.95 2.69
CA PRO A 71 -9.68 0.99 2.59
C PRO A 71 -10.18 -0.06 1.59
N GLU A 72 -11.18 -0.84 2.01
CA GLU A 72 -11.90 -1.79 1.15
C GLU A 72 -13.03 -1.05 0.42
N PRO A 73 -13.00 -0.95 -0.93
CA PRO A 73 -14.08 -0.32 -1.67
C PRO A 73 -15.33 -1.20 -1.67
N THR A 74 -16.51 -0.60 -1.69
CA THR A 74 -17.78 -1.33 -1.76
C THR A 74 -18.32 -1.39 -3.19
N PHE A 75 -18.13 -0.33 -3.96
CA PHE A 75 -18.69 -0.14 -5.31
C PHE A 75 -17.63 0.25 -6.34
N ALA A 76 -16.55 0.89 -5.91
CA ALA A 76 -15.47 1.34 -6.77
C ALA A 76 -14.38 0.26 -6.99
N GLU A 77 -13.52 0.49 -7.99
CA GLU A 77 -12.28 -0.28 -8.09
C GLU A 77 -11.34 -0.03 -6.90
N PRO A 78 -10.64 -1.07 -6.41
CA PRO A 78 -9.72 -0.95 -5.28
C PRO A 78 -8.50 -0.10 -5.62
N GLY A 79 -8.16 0.81 -4.72
CA GLY A 79 -6.85 1.44 -4.69
C GLY A 79 -5.83 0.62 -3.89
N ARG A 80 -4.63 1.16 -3.75
CA ARG A 80 -3.53 0.51 -3.02
C ARG A 80 -2.66 1.53 -2.31
N LEU A 81 -2.18 1.17 -1.12
CA LEU A 81 -1.14 1.93 -0.44
C LEU A 81 0.23 1.50 -0.95
N ARG A 82 1.00 2.44 -1.48
CA ARG A 82 2.38 2.28 -1.92
C ARG A 82 3.29 2.99 -0.92
N ILE A 83 4.21 2.22 -0.34
CA ILE A 83 5.19 2.72 0.62
C ILE A 83 6.57 2.61 -0.03
N ALA A 84 7.23 3.74 -0.25
CA ALA A 84 8.56 3.88 -0.82
C ALA A 84 9.45 4.79 0.05
N ASP A 85 10.75 4.81 -0.21
CA ASP A 85 11.68 5.70 0.49
C ASP A 85 11.17 7.15 0.43
N ASP A 86 11.03 7.76 1.61
CA ASP A 86 10.54 9.12 1.83
C ASP A 86 9.18 9.42 1.18
N SER A 87 8.40 8.40 0.81
CA SER A 87 7.12 8.58 0.11
C SER A 87 6.06 7.58 0.56
N LEU A 88 4.98 8.13 1.11
CA LEU A 88 3.77 7.41 1.47
C LEU A 88 2.65 7.81 0.51
N ARG A 89 2.14 6.87 -0.28
CA ARG A 89 1.21 7.19 -1.37
C ARG A 89 0.00 6.25 -1.42
N TRP A 90 -1.18 6.84 -1.60
CA TRP A 90 -2.37 6.15 -2.08
C TRP A 90 -2.46 6.23 -3.60
N GLU A 91 -2.60 5.08 -4.26
CA GLU A 91 -2.79 4.98 -5.71
C GLU A 91 -4.18 4.42 -6.02
N SER A 92 -4.98 5.20 -6.76
CA SER A 92 -6.27 4.79 -7.29
C SER A 92 -6.18 4.55 -8.80
N SER A 93 -6.91 3.57 -9.34
CA SER A 93 -6.97 3.30 -10.79
C SER A 93 -7.79 4.33 -11.56
N VAL A 94 -8.80 4.92 -10.91
CA VAL A 94 -9.79 5.83 -11.53
C VAL A 94 -10.03 7.11 -10.71
N GLY A 95 -9.33 7.29 -9.59
CA GLY A 95 -9.51 8.41 -8.65
C GLY A 95 -8.25 9.22 -8.39
N ARG A 96 -8.29 10.04 -7.33
CA ARG A 96 -7.16 10.90 -6.93
C ARG A 96 -6.07 10.08 -6.25
N ASN A 97 -4.83 10.31 -6.67
CA ASN A 97 -3.65 9.84 -5.95
C ASN A 97 -3.32 10.84 -4.84
N VAL A 98 -3.00 10.35 -3.65
CA VAL A 98 -2.62 11.18 -2.50
C VAL A 98 -1.22 10.79 -2.09
N THR A 99 -0.36 11.78 -1.88
CA THR A 99 0.99 11.57 -1.36
C THR A 99 1.11 12.40 -0.10
N ILE A 100 1.69 11.82 0.95
CA ILE A 100 2.02 12.51 2.19
C ILE A 100 3.53 12.55 2.34
N ASP A 101 4.05 13.75 2.51
CA ASP A 101 5.46 13.98 2.85
C ASP A 101 5.67 13.72 4.35
N VAL A 102 6.78 13.07 4.68
CA VAL A 102 7.16 12.78 6.06
C VAL A 102 8.29 13.73 6.46
N ALA A 103 8.18 14.39 7.62
CA ALA A 103 9.20 15.33 8.07
C ALA A 103 10.53 14.64 8.45
N VAL A 104 10.45 13.38 8.88
CA VAL A 104 11.61 12.54 9.22
C VAL A 104 11.91 11.62 8.04
N PRO A 105 13.18 11.46 7.61
CA PRO A 105 13.53 10.53 6.54
C PRO A 105 13.06 9.11 6.86
N VAL A 106 12.29 8.52 5.95
CA VAL A 106 11.77 7.15 6.07
C VAL A 106 12.46 6.27 5.05
N ARG A 107 13.15 5.23 5.53
CA ARG A 107 13.77 4.22 4.68
C ARG A 107 13.03 2.90 4.79
N ILE A 108 12.81 2.28 3.65
CA ILE A 108 12.10 1.02 3.59
C ILE A 108 13.08 -0.10 3.28
N ASP A 109 12.97 -1.19 4.02
CA ASP A 109 13.77 -2.38 3.75
C ASP A 109 13.37 -3.01 2.40
N ASP A 110 12.06 -3.13 2.15
CA ASP A 110 11.47 -3.71 0.94
C ASP A 110 10.24 -2.90 0.50
N PRO A 111 10.25 -2.26 -0.69
CA PRO A 111 9.09 -1.52 -1.20
C PRO A 111 7.84 -2.40 -1.19
N ALA A 112 6.76 -1.88 -0.62
CA ALA A 112 5.55 -2.67 -0.38
C ALA A 112 4.31 -1.99 -0.98
N ILE A 113 3.43 -2.84 -1.51
CA ILE A 113 2.09 -2.47 -1.94
C ILE A 113 1.13 -3.19 -1.00
N LEU A 114 0.28 -2.44 -0.30
CA LEU A 114 -0.72 -2.97 0.62
C LEU A 114 -2.11 -2.83 0.01
N THR A 115 -2.78 -3.97 -0.16
CA THR A 115 -4.19 -4.09 -0.55
C THR A 115 -5.08 -4.53 0.60
N ASP A 116 -4.47 -5.11 1.64
CA ASP A 116 -5.14 -5.69 2.79
C ASP A 116 -4.49 -5.17 4.08
N ARG A 117 -5.18 -5.38 5.20
CA ARG A 117 -4.67 -5.04 6.52
C ARG A 117 -3.27 -5.62 6.75
N ALA A 118 -2.33 -4.76 7.17
CA ALA A 118 -0.95 -5.16 7.40
C ALA A 118 -0.40 -4.52 8.69
N ARG A 119 0.53 -5.22 9.33
CA ARG A 119 1.30 -4.67 10.45
C ARG A 119 2.64 -4.18 9.94
N VAL A 120 2.96 -2.93 10.26
CA VAL A 120 4.19 -2.28 9.87
C VAL A 120 4.98 -1.95 11.12
N ARG A 121 6.24 -2.40 11.15
CA ARG A 121 7.18 -2.06 12.21
C ARG A 121 7.99 -0.84 11.77
N LEU A 122 7.98 0.18 12.62
CA LEU A 122 8.84 1.36 12.54
C LEU A 122 9.98 1.19 13.54
N ALA A 123 11.20 1.50 13.14
CA ALA A 123 12.38 1.45 13.99
C ALA A 123 13.27 2.67 13.75
N LEU A 124 13.61 3.41 14.80
CA LEU A 124 14.47 4.58 14.70
C LEU A 124 15.94 4.16 14.77
N VAL A 125 16.69 4.42 13.70
CA VAL A 125 18.11 4.10 13.61
C VAL A 125 18.90 5.31 13.14
N ARG A 126 20.21 5.27 13.37
CA ARG A 126 21.17 6.22 12.83
C ARG A 126 21.83 5.62 11.59
N THR A 127 21.68 6.29 10.45
CA THR A 127 22.32 5.90 9.17
C THR A 127 23.09 7.10 8.65
N ASP A 128 24.36 6.90 8.29
CA ASP A 128 25.24 7.98 7.79
C ASP A 128 25.26 9.25 8.66
N GLY A 129 25.12 9.07 9.98
CA GLY A 129 25.09 10.16 10.96
C GLY A 129 23.72 10.83 11.15
N ALA A 130 22.72 10.53 10.32
CA ALA A 130 21.36 11.07 10.40
C ALA A 130 20.38 10.10 11.08
N ALA A 131 19.35 10.65 11.74
CA ALA A 131 18.24 9.87 12.27
C ALA A 131 17.30 9.46 11.12
N VAL A 132 16.98 8.18 11.03
CA VAL A 132 16.15 7.61 9.97
C VAL A 132 15.16 6.63 10.58
N VAL A 133 13.90 6.71 10.18
CA VAL A 133 12.89 5.71 10.54
C VAL A 133 12.92 4.59 9.50
N ARG A 134 13.31 3.39 9.92
CA ARG A 134 13.22 2.18 9.10
C ARG A 134 11.84 1.57 9.21
N LEU A 135 11.23 1.34 8.06
CA LEU A 135 9.91 0.74 7.94
C LEU A 135 10.05 -0.68 7.38
N ARG A 136 9.47 -1.65 8.11
CA ARG A 136 9.39 -3.04 7.69
C ARG A 136 7.95 -3.53 7.75
N VAL A 137 7.48 -4.08 6.64
CA VAL A 137 6.15 -4.71 6.57
C VAL A 137 6.24 -6.16 7.08
N GLY A 138 5.36 -6.54 8.00
CA GLY A 138 5.26 -7.91 8.49
C GLY A 138 4.86 -8.87 7.37
N ARG A 139 5.55 -10.02 7.27
CA ARG A 139 5.40 -11.01 6.19
C ARG A 139 4.06 -11.76 6.14
N GLU A 140 3.05 -11.37 6.90
CA GLU A 140 1.70 -11.94 6.77
C GLU A 140 1.02 -11.37 5.52
N ARG A 141 1.37 -11.96 4.37
CA ARG A 141 0.74 -11.88 3.05
C ARG A 141 0.67 -10.48 2.41
N VAL A 142 1.80 -10.07 1.85
CA VAL A 142 1.85 -9.11 0.73
C VAL A 142 1.49 -9.88 -0.55
N TYR A 143 0.26 -9.74 -1.06
CA TYR A 143 -0.11 -10.27 -2.37
C TYR A 143 0.26 -9.28 -3.46
N ILE A 144 1.35 -9.56 -4.18
CA ILE A 144 1.54 -9.03 -5.53
C ILE A 144 0.59 -9.84 -6.45
N ARG A 145 -0.68 -9.45 -6.55
CA ARG A 145 -1.53 -9.95 -7.65
C ARG A 145 -1.31 -9.06 -8.87
N THR A 146 -0.14 -9.16 -9.48
CA THR A 146 0.09 -8.63 -10.84
C THR A 146 -0.72 -9.48 -11.81
N ARG A 147 -1.97 -9.12 -12.10
CA ARG A 147 -2.62 -9.59 -13.33
C ARG A 147 -1.85 -9.00 -14.50
N GLY A 148 -0.95 -9.79 -15.09
CA GLY A 148 -0.31 -9.44 -16.36
C GLY A 148 1.16 -9.81 -16.54
N GLN A 149 1.84 -10.41 -15.57
CA GLN A 149 3.24 -10.83 -15.76
C GLN A 149 3.33 -12.31 -16.13
N THR A 150 3.35 -12.60 -17.42
CA THR A 150 3.76 -13.90 -17.96
C THR A 150 5.17 -14.20 -17.43
N PRO A 151 5.42 -15.38 -16.84
CA PRO A 151 6.75 -15.74 -16.37
C PRO A 151 7.71 -15.82 -17.56
N ARG A 152 8.58 -14.82 -17.69
CA ARG A 152 9.73 -14.90 -18.59
C ARG A 152 10.70 -15.91 -17.98
N VAL A 153 10.61 -17.15 -18.45
CA VAL A 153 11.60 -18.20 -18.22
C VAL A 153 12.96 -17.65 -18.65
N ARG A 154 13.88 -17.43 -17.70
CA ARG A 154 15.30 -17.30 -18.03
C ARG A 154 15.75 -18.64 -18.63
N PRO A 155 16.32 -18.70 -19.85
CA PRO A 155 17.08 -19.87 -20.23
C PRO A 155 18.30 -19.96 -19.31
N THR A 156 18.31 -20.98 -18.46
CA THR A 156 19.48 -21.37 -17.69
C THR A 156 20.60 -21.72 -18.66
N ALA A 157 21.74 -21.04 -18.53
CA ALA A 157 22.96 -21.37 -19.24
C ALA A 157 23.38 -22.81 -18.89
N VAL A 158 23.42 -23.69 -19.89
CA VAL A 158 24.10 -24.99 -19.79
C VAL A 158 25.59 -24.71 -20.04
N ILE A 159 26.34 -24.53 -18.94
CA ILE A 159 27.80 -24.62 -18.95
C ILE A 159 28.13 -26.08 -18.62
N GLY A 160 28.38 -26.88 -19.66
CA GLY A 160 28.92 -28.23 -19.56
C GLY A 160 30.24 -28.29 -20.31
N GLY A 161 31.33 -27.94 -19.62
CA GLY A 161 32.68 -28.13 -20.12
C GLY A 161 33.17 -29.56 -19.87
N GLY A 162 34.01 -30.04 -20.78
CA GLY A 162 35.07 -31.01 -20.48
C GLY A 162 34.69 -32.48 -20.52
N LEU A 163 34.83 -33.11 -21.68
CA LEU A 163 35.19 -34.53 -21.77
C LEU A 163 36.62 -34.63 -22.26
N SER A 164 37.50 -34.99 -21.33
CA SER A 164 38.80 -35.61 -21.60
C SER A 164 38.60 -37.12 -21.62
N LEU A 165 38.97 -37.76 -22.73
CA LEU A 165 39.64 -39.06 -22.83
C LEU A 165 40.08 -39.28 -24.28
#